data_AF-A0A3C1GVI9-F1
#
_entry.id   AF-A0A3C1GVI9-F1
#
_cell.length_a   1.000
_cell.length_b   1.000
_cell.length_c   1.000
_cell.angle_alpha   90.00
_cell.angle_beta   90.00
_cell.angle_gamma   90.00
#
_symmetry.space_group_name_H-M   'P 1'
#
loop_
_entity.id
_entity.type
_entity.pdbx_description
1 polymer ?
#
loop_
_entity_poly.entity_id
_entity_poly.type
_entity_poly.pdbx_seq_one_letter_code
_entity_poly.pdbx_strand_id
1 'polypeptide(L)'
;LYLAFFGMSLSFVLYALQPWLGFSHSLAVHALSIAGVGMMTLAMMARVSLGHTGRNIHQPPKMVNVMFALMVLVFVSRAFLPIIAVEHYLLWVMIAQGAWISCFVLFCISYLPILSKPRPDGLFG
;
A
#
# COMPACT_ATOMS: atom_id res chain seq x y z
N LEU A 1 -5.60 -7.15 -2.76
CA LEU A 1 -4.79 -7.84 -3.80
C LEU A 1 -5.11 -7.30 -5.20
N TYR A 2 -6.35 -7.40 -5.68
CA TYR A 2 -6.73 -6.88 -7.01
C TYR A 2 -6.37 -5.40 -7.22
N LEU A 3 -6.64 -4.54 -6.23
CA LEU A 3 -6.28 -3.13 -6.29
C LEU A 3 -4.77 -2.89 -6.44
N ALA A 4 -3.96 -3.64 -5.68
CA ALA A 4 -2.51 -3.56 -5.75
C ALA A 4 -1.98 -4.06 -7.10
N PHE A 5 -2.51 -5.18 -7.60
CA PHE A 5 -2.15 -5.73 -8.89
C PHE A 5 -2.52 -4.78 -10.04
N PHE A 6 -3.74 -4.22 -10.01
CA PHE A 6 -4.16 -3.21 -10.98
C PHE A 6 -3.25 -1.98 -10.94
N GLY A 7 -2.95 -1.47 -9.74
CA GLY A 7 -2.02 -0.36 -9.56
C GLY A 7 -0.61 -0.68 -10.09
N MET A 8 -0.11 -1.90 -9.88
CA MET A 8 1.18 -2.37 -10.42
C MET A 8 1.18 -2.38 -11.95
N SER A 9 0.13 -2.92 -12.58
CA SER A 9 -0.02 -2.89 -14.04
C SER A 9 -0.05 -1.46 -14.57
N LEU A 10 -0.79 -0.57 -13.92
CA LEU A 10 -0.85 0.85 -14.27
C LEU A 10 0.51 1.54 -14.14
N SER A 11 1.28 1.22 -13.10
CA SER A 11 2.63 1.73 -12.92
C SER A 11 3.61 1.27 -14.00
N PHE A 12 3.49 0.02 -14.49
CA PHE A 12 4.27 -0.43 -15.63
C PHE A 12 3.90 0.32 -16.91
N VAL A 13 2.61 0.61 -17.12
CA VAL A 13 2.18 1.44 -18.25
C VAL A 13 2.75 2.86 -18.13
N LEU A 14 2.73 3.47 -16.94
CA LEU A 14 3.35 4.78 -16.70
C LEU A 14 4.86 4.75 -16.96
N TYR A 15 5.54 3.69 -16.54
CA TYR A 15 6.96 3.50 -16.78
C TYR A 15 7.27 3.33 -18.26
N ALA A 16 6.47 2.54 -18.98
CA ALA A 16 6.58 2.41 -20.43
C ALA A 16 6.38 3.77 -21.10
N LEU A 17 5.34 4.52 -20.74
CA LEU A 17 5.00 5.80 -21.36
C LEU A 17 5.98 6.96 -21.06
N GLN A 18 6.89 6.78 -20.09
CA GLN A 18 7.82 7.80 -19.60
C GLN A 18 8.65 8.49 -20.69
N PRO A 19 9.21 7.82 -21.72
CA PRO A 19 10.00 8.46 -22.77
C PRO A 19 9.19 9.41 -23.67
N TRP A 20 7.88 9.15 -23.83
CA TRP A 20 7.02 9.94 -24.71
C TRP A 20 6.38 11.13 -24.01
N LEU A 21 6.09 11.00 -22.72
CA LEU A 21 5.37 12.03 -21.96
C LEU A 21 6.29 12.93 -21.13
N GLY A 22 7.59 12.63 -21.06
CA GLY A 22 8.60 13.51 -20.48
C GLY A 22 8.54 13.69 -18.97
N PHE A 23 7.76 12.87 -18.25
CA PHE A 23 7.74 12.92 -16.79
C PHE A 23 9.05 12.39 -16.18
N SER A 24 9.31 12.75 -14.93
CA SER A 24 10.47 12.27 -14.18
C SER A 24 10.46 10.74 -14.04
N HIS A 25 11.60 10.11 -14.29
CA HIS A 25 11.82 8.68 -14.03
C HIS A 25 11.48 8.29 -12.57
N SER A 26 11.78 9.18 -11.62
CA SER A 26 11.45 9.00 -10.20
C SER A 26 9.97 8.74 -9.98
N LEU A 27 9.09 9.41 -10.72
CA LEU A 27 7.64 9.28 -10.58
C LEU A 27 7.17 7.86 -10.91
N ALA A 28 7.59 7.32 -12.06
CA ALA A 28 7.20 5.98 -12.50
C ALA A 28 7.73 4.90 -11.56
N VAL A 29 8.97 5.04 -11.08
CA VAL A 29 9.57 4.13 -10.09
C VAL A 29 8.80 4.18 -8.77
N HIS A 30 8.43 5.37 -8.28
CA HIS A 30 7.64 5.47 -7.05
C HIS A 30 6.24 4.87 -7.22
N ALA A 31 5.58 5.08 -8.36
CA ALA A 31 4.30 4.46 -8.67
C ALA A 31 4.40 2.92 -8.59
N LEU A 32 5.45 2.35 -9.19
CA LEU A 32 5.68 0.90 -9.16
C LEU A 32 5.98 0.39 -7.74
N SER A 33 6.88 1.06 -7.02
CA SER A 33 7.25 0.67 -5.65
C SER A 33 6.08 0.79 -4.68
N ILE A 34 5.22 1.81 -4.81
CA ILE A 34 4.06 2.00 -3.94
C ILE A 34 2.98 0.94 -4.21
N ALA A 35 2.58 0.74 -5.47
CA ALA A 35 1.49 -0.18 -5.79
C ALA A 35 1.95 -1.64 -5.84
N GLY A 36 3.04 -1.91 -6.55
CA GLY A 36 3.55 -3.25 -6.81
C GLY A 36 4.27 -3.88 -5.63
N VAL A 37 5.02 -3.09 -4.84
CA VAL A 37 5.70 -3.62 -3.65
C VAL A 37 4.92 -3.28 -2.40
N GLY A 38 4.68 -2.00 -2.10
CA GLY A 38 4.06 -1.56 -0.85
C GLY A 38 2.65 -2.12 -0.64
N MET A 39 1.72 -1.78 -1.53
CA MET A 39 0.31 -2.16 -1.40
C MET A 39 0.10 -3.67 -1.55
N MET A 40 0.87 -4.32 -2.42
CA MET A 40 0.85 -5.78 -2.57
C MET A 40 1.33 -6.47 -1.30
N THR A 41 2.47 -6.03 -0.75
CA THR A 41 3.02 -6.59 0.49
C THR A 41 2.06 -6.39 1.65
N LEU A 42 1.49 -5.20 1.82
CA LEU A 42 0.46 -4.94 2.83
C LEU A 42 -0.73 -5.90 2.68
N ALA A 43 -1.23 -6.08 1.46
CA ALA A 43 -2.35 -6.99 1.19
C ALA A 43 -2.02 -8.46 1.50
N MET A 44 -0.80 -8.90 1.18
CA MET A 44 -0.33 -10.25 1.46
C MET A 44 -0.15 -10.45 2.96
N MET A 45 0.59 -9.56 3.64
CA MET A 45 0.80 -9.62 5.09
C MET A 45 -0.54 -9.64 5.84
N ALA A 46 -1.47 -8.75 5.51
CA ALA A 46 -2.79 -8.69 6.14
C ALA A 46 -3.57 -10.03 6.08
N ARG A 47 -3.44 -10.75 4.97
CA ARG A 47 -4.10 -12.06 4.76
C ARG A 47 -3.32 -13.21 5.41
N VAL A 48 -2.01 -13.25 5.18
CA VAL A 48 -1.09 -14.30 5.64
C VAL A 48 -1.01 -14.31 7.17
N SER A 49 -0.99 -13.13 7.81
CA SER A 49 -1.03 -13.03 9.28
C SER A 49 -2.30 -13.64 9.87
N LEU A 50 -3.46 -13.52 9.23
CA LEU A 50 -4.69 -14.16 9.71
C LEU A 50 -4.65 -15.67 9.46
N GLY A 51 -4.25 -16.08 8.24
CA GLY A 51 -4.21 -17.48 7.84
C GLY A 51 -3.26 -18.33 8.71
N HIS A 52 -2.05 -17.86 8.98
CA HIS A 52 -1.09 -18.61 9.81
C HIS A 52 -1.38 -18.55 11.31
N THR A 53 -2.18 -17.59 11.77
CA THR A 53 -2.56 -17.51 13.18
C THR A 53 -3.91 -18.15 13.49
N GLY A 54 -4.43 -18.99 12.59
CA GLY A 54 -5.69 -19.74 12.79
C GLY A 54 -6.93 -18.84 12.85
N ARG A 55 -6.85 -17.61 12.32
CA ARG A 55 -7.96 -16.64 12.31
C ARG A 55 -8.63 -16.57 10.94
N ASN A 56 -9.90 -16.21 10.91
CA ASN A 56 -10.68 -16.17 9.68
C ASN A 56 -10.19 -15.06 8.74
N ILE A 57 -9.67 -15.45 7.57
CA ILE A 57 -9.16 -14.53 6.53
C ILE A 57 -10.25 -13.62 5.93
N HIS A 58 -11.52 -14.00 6.03
CA HIS A 58 -12.67 -13.22 5.56
C HIS A 58 -13.18 -12.22 6.59
N GLN A 59 -12.61 -12.23 7.81
CA GLN A 59 -12.93 -11.27 8.87
C GLN A 59 -11.68 -10.49 9.30
N PRO A 60 -11.08 -9.70 8.40
CA PRO A 60 -9.94 -8.87 8.76
C PRO A 60 -10.36 -7.74 9.72
N PRO A 61 -9.40 -7.16 10.48
CA PRO A 61 -9.64 -5.96 11.26
C PRO A 61 -10.24 -4.85 10.39
N LYS A 62 -11.22 -4.11 10.91
CA LYS A 62 -11.87 -3.00 10.18
C LYS A 62 -10.87 -1.95 9.67
N MET A 63 -9.74 -1.81 10.37
CA MET A 63 -8.66 -0.90 10.01
C MET A 63 -8.02 -1.22 8.65
N VAL A 64 -8.14 -2.45 8.13
CA VAL A 64 -7.57 -2.83 6.83
C VAL A 64 -8.12 -1.96 5.69
N ASN A 65 -9.41 -1.61 5.73
CA ASN A 65 -10.00 -0.72 4.71
C ASN A 65 -9.38 0.68 4.76
N VAL A 66 -9.10 1.20 5.96
CA VAL A 66 -8.43 2.49 6.15
C VAL A 66 -7.00 2.42 5.62
N MET A 67 -6.27 1.34 5.91
CA MET A 67 -4.92 1.14 5.39
C MET A 67 -4.87 1.13 3.86
N PHE A 68 -5.82 0.44 3.19
CA PHE A 68 -5.90 0.47 1.73
C PHE A 68 -6.26 1.86 1.19
N ALA A 69 -7.18 2.57 1.82
CA ALA A 69 -7.51 3.94 1.43
C ALA A 69 -6.27 4.86 1.54
N LEU A 70 -5.50 4.73 2.62
CA LEU A 70 -4.24 5.46 2.79
C LEU A 70 -3.23 5.10 1.69
N MET A 71 -3.05 3.82 1.37
CA MET A 71 -2.13 3.42 0.29
C MET A 71 -2.55 3.93 -1.09
N VAL A 72 -3.85 4.01 -1.36
CA VAL A 72 -4.37 4.65 -2.58
C VAL A 72 -4.06 6.14 -2.57
N LEU A 73 -4.23 6.81 -1.43
CA LEU A 73 -3.87 8.21 -1.28
C LEU A 73 -2.37 8.44 -1.55
N VAL A 74 -1.48 7.59 -1.01
CA VAL A 74 -0.03 7.64 -1.30
C VAL A 74 0.22 7.49 -2.81
N PHE A 75 -0.43 6.52 -3.44
CA PHE A 75 -0.25 6.27 -4.87
C PHE A 75 -0.69 7.45 -5.72
N VAL A 76 -1.88 8.01 -5.47
CA VAL A 76 -2.42 9.16 -6.20
C VAL A 76 -1.56 10.40 -5.98
N SER A 77 -1.23 10.70 -4.72
CA SER A 77 -0.45 11.90 -4.40
C SER A 77 0.98 11.83 -4.92
N ARG A 78 1.60 10.65 -4.98
CA ARG A 78 2.98 10.53 -5.45
C ARG A 78 3.12 10.31 -6.95
N ALA A 79 2.15 9.64 -7.58
CA ALA A 79 2.22 9.24 -8.99
C ALA A 79 1.40 10.14 -9.93
N PHE A 80 0.23 10.63 -9.52
CA PHE A 80 -0.69 11.35 -10.44
C PHE A 80 -0.69 12.85 -10.21
N LEU A 81 -0.80 13.31 -8.95
CA LEU A 81 -0.88 14.75 -8.66
C LEU A 81 0.34 15.56 -9.14
N PRO A 82 1.59 15.04 -9.09
CA PRO A 82 2.74 15.76 -9.61
C PRO A 82 2.74 15.92 -11.14
N ILE A 83 1.94 15.13 -11.88
CA ILE A 83 1.80 15.29 -13.35
C ILE A 83 0.91 16.51 -13.64
N ILE A 84 -0.09 16.76 -12.80
CA ILE A 84 -1.10 17.80 -13.00
C ILE A 84 -0.66 19.14 -12.39
N ALA A 85 -0.13 19.11 -11.17
CA ALA A 85 0.21 20.29 -10.37
C ALA A 85 1.63 20.18 -9.81
N VAL A 86 2.62 20.33 -10.69
CA VAL A 86 4.06 20.24 -10.38
C VAL A 86 4.49 21.28 -9.34
N GLU A 87 3.87 22.46 -9.34
CA GLU A 87 4.18 23.57 -8.43
C GLU A 87 4.02 23.24 -6.93
N HIS A 88 3.17 22.27 -6.61
CA HIS A 88 2.92 21.80 -5.24
C HIS A 88 3.64 20.48 -4.92
N TYR A 89 4.71 20.15 -5.66
CA TYR A 89 5.45 18.89 -5.52
C TYR A 89 5.77 18.51 -4.07
N LEU A 90 6.34 19.44 -3.29
CA LEU A 90 6.73 19.18 -1.90
C LEU A 90 5.51 18.84 -1.02
N LEU A 91 4.38 19.53 -1.21
CA LEU A 91 3.15 19.24 -0.50
C LEU A 91 2.64 17.82 -0.81
N TRP A 92 2.63 17.44 -2.08
CA TRP A 92 2.22 16.09 -2.50
C TRP A 92 3.10 14.99 -1.89
N VAL A 93 4.40 15.23 -1.84
CA VAL A 93 5.36 14.32 -1.20
C VAL A 93 5.09 14.20 0.30
N MET A 94 4.84 15.32 0.99
CA MET A 94 4.52 15.30 2.44
C MET A 94 3.21 14.56 2.73
N ILE A 95 2.18 14.73 1.90
CA ILE A 95 0.92 13.99 2.01
C ILE A 95 1.16 12.50 1.80
N ALA A 96 1.92 12.12 0.77
CA ALA A 96 2.28 10.73 0.49
C ALA A 96 3.03 10.10 1.68
N GLN A 97 4.02 10.81 2.23
CA GLN A 97 4.80 10.34 3.36
C GLN A 97 3.94 10.15 4.61
N GLY A 98 3.09 11.13 4.94
CA GLY A 98 2.18 11.05 6.09
C GLY A 98 1.23 9.87 5.97
N ALA A 99 0.57 9.72 4.82
CA ALA A 99 -0.35 8.61 4.57
C ALA A 99 0.35 7.24 4.63
N TRP A 100 1.57 7.13 4.11
CA TRP A 100 2.37 5.91 4.19
C TRP A 100 2.68 5.54 5.64
N ILE A 101 3.24 6.48 6.42
CA ILE A 101 3.58 6.24 7.83
C ILE A 101 2.34 5.85 8.61
N SER A 102 1.23 6.59 8.48
CA SER A 102 -0.03 6.28 9.15
C SER A 102 -0.54 4.89 8.79
N CYS A 103 -0.43 4.47 7.53
CA CYS A 103 -0.84 3.14 7.10
C CYS A 103 -0.05 2.04 7.83
N PHE A 104 1.28 2.15 7.88
CA PHE A 104 2.12 1.13 8.53
C PHE A 104 2.02 1.17 10.06
N VAL A 105 1.82 2.35 10.66
CA VAL A 105 1.52 2.46 12.10
C VAL A 105 0.20 1.75 12.42
N LEU A 106 -0.86 1.98 11.63
CA LEU A 106 -2.13 1.29 11.80
C LEU A 106 -1.98 -0.22 11.61
N PHE A 107 -1.17 -0.66 10.65
CA PHE A 107 -0.84 -2.06 10.44
C PHE A 107 -0.21 -2.66 11.70
N CYS A 108 0.84 -2.03 12.25
CA CYS A 108 1.49 -2.48 13.48
C CYS A 108 0.50 -2.56 14.65
N ILE A 109 -0.30 -1.52 14.90
CA ILE A 109 -1.28 -1.49 16.00
C ILE A 109 -2.31 -2.63 15.84
N SER A 110 -2.73 -2.92 14.61
CA SER A 110 -3.77 -3.92 14.36
C SER A 110 -3.25 -5.35 14.33
N TYR A 111 -2.06 -5.57 13.79
CA TYR A 111 -1.52 -6.91 13.50
C TYR A 111 -0.49 -7.42 14.52
N LEU A 112 0.25 -6.55 15.22
CA LEU A 112 1.10 -6.99 16.33
C LEU A 112 0.32 -7.80 17.39
N PRO A 113 -0.83 -7.36 17.91
CA PRO A 113 -1.56 -8.17 18.89
C PRO A 113 -2.12 -9.47 18.32
N ILE A 114 -2.35 -9.54 17.00
CA ILE A 114 -2.77 -10.77 16.33
C ILE A 114 -1.60 -11.76 16.31
N LEU A 115 -0.41 -11.29 15.94
CA LEU A 115 0.79 -12.13 15.84
C LEU A 115 1.36 -12.53 17.20
N SER A 116 1.16 -11.72 18.25
CA SER A 116 1.67 -12.02 19.60
C SER A 116 0.72 -12.84 20.46
N LYS A 117 -0.56 -13.00 20.06
CA LYS A 117 -1.54 -13.78 20.83
C LYS A 117 -1.58 -15.22 20.35
N PRO A 118 -1.74 -16.19 21.27
CA PRO A 118 -1.94 -17.59 20.92
C PRO A 118 -3.05 -17.76 19.89
N ARG A 119 -2.89 -18.76 19.03
CA ARG A 119 -3.90 -19.10 18.03
C ARG A 119 -5.19 -19.52 18.74
N PRO A 120 -6.37 -19.07 18.28
CA PRO A 120 -7.64 -19.49 18.86
C PRO A 120 -7.94 -20.98 18.72
N ASP A 121 -7.30 -21.66 17.75
CA ASP A 121 -7.50 -23.09 17.46
C ASP A 121 -6.60 -24.03 18.31
N GLY A 122 -5.67 -23.48 19.11
CA GLY A 122 -4.80 -24.25 19.99
C GLY A 122 -3.73 -25.09 19.29
N LEU A 123 -3.56 -24.93 17.97
CA LEU A 123 -2.51 -25.63 17.21
C LEU A 123 -1.16 -24.91 17.34
N PHE A 124 -0.08 -25.63 17.02
CA PHE A 124 1.26 -25.04 16.95
C PHE A 124 1.31 -23.95 15.86
N GLY A 125 1.77 -22.75 16.23
CA GLY A 125 1.99 -21.61 15.33
C GLY A 125 1.76 -20.26 16.00
#